data_AF-A0A1M5WKH5-F1
#
_entry.id   AF-A0A1M5WKH5-F1
#
_cell.length_a   1.000
_cell.length_b   1.000
_cell.length_c   1.000
_cell.angle_alpha   90.00
_cell.angle_beta   90.00
_cell.angle_gamma   90.00
#
_symmetry.space_group_name_H-M   'P 1'
#
loop_
_entity.id
_entity.type
_entity.pdbx_description
1 polymer ?
#
loop_
_entity_poly.entity_id
_entity_poly.type
_entity_poly.pdbx_seq_one_letter_code
_entity_poly.pdbx_strand_id
1 'polypeptide(L)' 'MLIFGILFILIGIYVIISDKYEIVNDNNYREIVKKQDFQKDRLYKYKIAIGILSIVLGSFSILNYILY' A
#
# COMPACT_ATOMS: atom_id res chain seq x y z
N MET A 1 20.04 2.72 -2.72
CA MET A 1 19.15 1.68 -2.16
C MET A 1 18.05 2.26 -1.28
N LEU A 2 18.36 3.21 -0.39
CA LEU A 2 17.38 3.82 0.52
C LEU A 2 16.12 4.40 -0.17
N ILE A 3 16.27 5.17 -1.25
CA ILE A 3 15.15 5.75 -2.01
C ILE A 3 14.20 4.64 -2.52
N PHE A 4 14.75 3.56 -3.05
CA PHE A 4 13.96 2.41 -3.51
C PHE A 4 13.27 1.68 -2.35
N GLY A 5 13.92 1.56 -1.18
CA GLY A 5 13.29 1.00 0.01
C GLY A 5 12.09 1.81 0.48
N ILE A 6 12.21 3.14 0.50
CA ILE A 6 11.10 4.05 0.84
C ILE A 6 9.96 3.93 -0.18
N LEU A 7 10.27 3.91 -1.48
CA LEU A 7 9.28 3.70 -2.54
C LEU A 7 8.53 2.37 -2.37
N PHE A 8 9.23 1.29 -2.03
CA PHE A 8 8.64 -0.02 -1.79
C PHE A 8 7.64 0.00 -0.62
N ILE A 9 7.98 0.69 0.47
CA ILE A 9 7.08 0.85 1.61
C ILE A 9 5.85 1.67 1.21
N LEU A 10 6.03 2.80 0.52
CA LEU A 10 4.92 3.65 0.07
C LEU A 10 3.95 2.90 -0.85
N ILE A 11 4.48 2.14 -1.82
CA ILE A 11 3.67 1.33 -2.74
C ILE A 11 2.96 0.21 -1.98
N GLY A 12 3.65 -0.47 -1.06
CA GLY A 12 3.04 -1.54 -0.25
C GLY A 12 1.86 -1.03 0.58
N ILE A 13 2.02 0.12 1.23
CA ILE A 13 0.94 0.80 1.96
C ILE A 13 -0.20 1.19 1.01
N TYR A 14 0.12 1.78 -0.14
CA TYR A 14 -0.87 2.20 -1.13
C TYR A 14 -1.71 1.02 -1.65
N VAL A 15 -1.08 -0.13 -1.92
CA VAL A 15 -1.78 -1.35 -2.37
C VAL A 15 -2.77 -1.85 -1.32
N ILE A 16 -2.42 -1.77 -0.03
CA ILE A 16 -3.31 -2.19 1.07
C ILE A 16 -4.51 -1.23 1.20
N ILE A 17 -4.28 0.07 1.09
CA ILE A 17 -5.31 1.10 1.30
C ILE A 17 -6.25 1.21 0.09
N SER A 18 -5.73 1.17 -1.13
CA SER A 18 -6.47 1.38 -2.38
C SER A 18 -7.56 0.33 -2.65
N ASP A 19 -7.45 -0.84 -2.03
CA ASP A 19 -8.47 -1.88 -2.16
C ASP A 19 -9.66 -1.63 -1.23
N LYS A 20 -9.43 -1.05 -0.04
CA LYS A 20 -10.46 -0.79 0.97
C LYS A 20 -11.11 0.58 0.81
N TYR A 21 -10.36 1.56 0.32
CA TYR A 21 -10.78 2.95 0.22
C TYR A 21 -10.68 3.43 -1.22
N GLU A 22 -11.66 4.23 -1.62
CA GLU A 22 -11.67 4.96 -2.88
C GLU A 22 -11.64 6.44 -2.59
N ILE A 23 -10.93 7.18 -3.44
CA ILE A 23 -10.95 8.63 -3.40
C ILE A 23 -12.08 9.04 -4.33
N VAL A 24 -13.21 9.43 -3.75
CA VAL A 24 -14.35 9.94 -4.50
C VAL A 24 -14.23 11.46 -4.53
N ASN A 25 -14.49 12.05 -5.70
CA ASN A 25 -14.48 13.49 -5.87
C ASN A 25 -15.94 13.95 -5.97
N ASP A 26 -16.50 14.37 -4.84
CA ASP A 26 -17.84 14.95 -4.80
C ASP A 26 -17.75 16.44 -4.46
N ASN A 27 -18.37 17.27 -5.30
CA ASN A 27 -18.51 18.72 -5.10
C ASN A 27 -17.24 19.46 -4.59
N ASN A 28 -16.12 19.34 -5.30
CA ASN A 28 -14.85 20.04 -5.00
C ASN A 28 -14.10 19.57 -3.74
N TYR A 29 -14.58 18.51 -3.06
CA TYR A 29 -13.89 17.89 -1.93
C TYR A 29 -13.44 16.47 -2.29
N ARG A 30 -12.18 16.15 -1.98
CA ARG A 30 -11.66 14.79 -2.08
C ARG A 30 -11.95 14.07 -0.78
N GLU A 31 -12.92 13.16 -0.80
CA GLU A 31 -13.25 12.35 0.36
C GLU A 31 -12.73 10.92 0.18
N ILE A 32 -12.17 10.37 1.26
CA ILE A 32 -11.72 8.97 1.30
C ILE A 32 -12.91 8.14 1.79
N VAL A 33 -13.63 7.53 0.86
CA VAL A 33 -14.83 6.74 1.16
C VAL A 33 -14.45 5.26 1.15
N LYS A 34 -15.03 4.49 2.07
CA LYS A 34 -14.89 3.02 2.04
C LYS A 34 -15.68 2.49 0.85
N LYS A 35 -15.05 1.66 0.01
CA LYS A 35 -15.73 1.06 -1.14
C LYS A 35 -16.95 0.26 -0.68
N GLN A 36 -18.12 0.57 -1.25
CA GLN A 36 -19.39 -0.09 -0.91
C GLN A 36 -19.39 -1.56 -1.36
N ASP A 37 -18.71 -1.87 -2.48
CA ASP A 37 -18.59 -3.23 -3.02
C ASP A 37 -17.29 -3.93 -2.56
N PHE A 38 -16.78 -3.57 -1.38
CA PHE A 38 -15.59 -4.21 -0.81
C PHE A 38 -15.92 -5.66 -0.40
N GLN A 39 -15.61 -6.60 -1.29
CA GLN A 39 -15.68 -8.01 -1.00
C GLN A 39 -14.29 -8.54 -0.64
N LYS A 40 -14.20 -9.28 0.48
CA LYS A 40 -12.97 -9.98 0.88
C LYS A 40 -12.76 -11.22 0.02
N ASP A 41 -12.55 -11.00 -1.26
CA ASP A 41 -12.33 -12.08 -2.22
C ASP A 41 -10.86 -12.56 -2.17
N ARG A 42 -10.55 -13.64 -2.90
CA ARG A 42 -9.18 -14.17 -3.03
C ARG A 42 -8.19 -13.09 -3.47
N LEU A 43 -8.59 -12.21 -4.40
CA LEU A 43 -7.74 -11.11 -4.89
C LEU A 43 -7.35 -10.12 -3.79
N TYR A 44 -8.26 -9.81 -2.86
CA TYR A 44 -7.95 -8.95 -1.72
C TYR A 44 -6.86 -9.56 -0.83
N LYS A 45 -6.94 -10.87 -0.56
CA LYS A 45 -5.93 -11.58 0.24
C LYS A 45 -4.55 -11.54 -0.43
N TYR A 46 -4.49 -11.73 -1.75
CA TYR A 46 -3.22 -11.62 -2.49
C TYR A 46 -2.68 -10.19 -2.46
N LYS A 47 -3.52 -9.17 -2.64
CA LYS A 47 -3.09 -7.77 -2.57
C LYS A 47 -2.52 -7.41 -1.20
N ILE A 48 -3.15 -7.84 -0.10
CA ILE A 48 -2.60 -7.65 1.24
C ILE A 48 -1.24 -8.34 1.38
N ALA A 49 -1.15 -9.60 0.96
CA ALA A 49 0.10 -10.37 1.07
C ALA A 49 1.24 -9.69 0.30
N ILE A 50 0.97 -9.22 -0.93
CA ILE A 50 1.93 -8.46 -1.75
C ILE A 50 2.29 -7.13 -1.07
N GLY A 51 1.31 -6.41 -0.52
CA GLY A 51 1.56 -5.16 0.20
C GLY A 51 2.48 -5.34 1.39
N ILE A 52 2.24 -6.37 2.21
CA ILE A 52 3.08 -6.72 3.37
C ILE A 52 4.49 -7.10 2.90
N LEU A 53 4.61 -7.96 1.87
CA LEU A 53 5.91 -8.35 1.32
C LEU A 53 6.71 -7.14 0.82
N SER A 54 6.06 -6.20 0.13
CA SER A 54 6.71 -4.97 -0.32
C SER A 54 7.21 -4.10 0.84
N ILE A 55 6.45 -4.00 1.94
CA ILE A 55 6.88 -3.26 3.14
C ILE A 55 8.08 -3.95 3.81
N VAL A 56 8.07 -5.28 3.90
CA VAL A 56 9.17 -6.06 4.48
C VAL A 56 10.45 -5.89 3.65
N LEU A 57 10.36 -6.03 2.32
CA LEU A 57 11.49 -5.82 1.41
C LEU A 57 12.02 -4.39 1.47
N GLY A 58 11.13 -3.40 1.51
CA GLY A 58 11.51 -1.99 1.66
C GLY A 58 12.25 -1.73 2.97
N SER A 59 11.75 -2.31 4.07
CA SER A 59 12.39 -2.24 5.39
C SER A 59 13.79 -2.86 5.38
N PHE A 60 13.95 -4.06 4.80
CA PHE A 60 15.26 -4.69 4.66
C PHE A 60 16.22 -3.89 3.79
N SER A 61 15.73 -3.26 2.72
CA SER A 61 16.55 -2.39 1.87
C SER A 61 17.07 -1.15 2.63
N ILE A 62 16.23 -0.56 3.49
CA ILE A 62 16.63 0.58 4.34
C ILE A 62 17.62 0.11 5.42
N LEU A 63 17.33 -1.00 6.10
CA LEU A 63 18.23 -1.62 7.08
C LEU A 63 19.60 -1.92 6.47
N ASN A 64 19.63 -2.50 5.28
CA ASN A 64 20.86 -2.81 4.56
C ASN A 64 21.68 -1.54 4.26
N TYR A 65 21.01 -0.46 3.85
CA TYR A 65 21.68 0.83 3.60
C TYR A 65 22.20 1.51 4.88
N ILE A 66 21.58 1.26 6.03
CA ILE A 66 22.04 1.82 7.32
C ILE A 66 23.25 1.04 7.84
N LEU A 67 23.26 -0.29 7.65
CA LEU A 67 24.28 -1.18 8.18
C LEU A 67 25.55 -1.24 7.30
N TYR A 68 25.41 -1.04 6.00
CA TYR A 68 26.49 -1.08 4.99
C TYR A 68 26.55 0.21 4.19
#